data_AF-A0A523TXB9-F1
#
_entry.id   AF-A0A523TXB9-F1
#
_cell.length_a   1.000
_cell.length_b   1.000
_cell.length_c   1.000
_cell.angle_alpha   90.00
_cell.angle_beta   90.00
_cell.angle_gamma   90.00
#
_symmetry.space_group_name_H-M   'P 1'
#
loop_
_entity.id
_entity.type
_entity.pdbx_description
1 polymer ?
#
loop_
_entity_poly.entity_id
_entity_poly.type
_entity_poly.pdbx_seq_one_letter_code
_entity_poly.pdbx_strand_id
1 'polypeptide(L)'
;MYNRYFRILVLAVVSIAFVFTSGAVFPGEDDDDSKDGVDVDPKRIDEAIDKAIAWVKGKQEADGSWSSDGLGHTKIFKMGYTALCTFALLKGGVKRNDPVINKAFAYLADAKLEQTYSVACYILALEARYAPPPPKPADKTKKKKSKMSTTPYEEQVKRNWVKGASPKDKRRMQELIDWMVSKQTDTVWRYPKEVTVIPANDTSPVDNSNTQYALLALNAGRRCNCKIPANVWIKTAKYFVAEQEKEGPKVKPFVVPAADWDISKLKKVQKKFLKKLQTARRKKEKEQARKKKDEKEEEKDKDKGPRTGTIDPEEFGLGVENREMFARGWSYTPKGKGGTPHGEQVIGSMTTSGVAALVICKAALEYYPGAWKGMKKKVNKGIRDGAAWLAHNFSATANPGLGSQHYYYYLYGLERAGVLSCCEMLGTHDWYTEGANAILGSQLADGSWPTDRFSGATANTCFCILFLKRATTPLIGNPNDRIIWTGTGLKKGK
;
A
#
# COMPACT_ATOMS: atom_id res chain seq x y z
N MET A 1 -57.92 31.80 26.95
CA MET A 1 -57.85 30.36 26.61
C MET A 1 -56.72 30.21 25.59
N TYR A 2 -55.58 29.57 25.81
CA TYR A 2 -54.93 28.80 26.88
C TYR A 2 -53.44 28.75 26.39
N ASN A 3 -52.35 29.00 27.10
CA ASN A 3 -52.07 29.44 28.46
C ASN A 3 -50.66 30.07 28.46
N ARG A 4 -50.51 31.21 29.14
CA ARG A 4 -49.22 31.69 29.68
C ARG A 4 -48.94 30.94 30.99
N TYR A 5 -47.72 31.13 31.52
CA TYR A 5 -47.14 30.58 32.76
C TYR A 5 -46.49 29.20 32.55
N PHE A 6 -45.17 29.04 32.66
CA PHE A 6 -44.39 29.29 33.87
C PHE A 6 -42.91 29.57 33.57
N ARG A 7 -42.35 30.64 34.17
CA ARG A 7 -40.92 30.81 34.44
C ARG A 7 -40.72 30.56 35.94
N ILE A 8 -39.69 29.77 36.32
CA ILE A 8 -38.71 29.98 37.42
C ILE A 8 -38.11 28.63 37.92
N LEU A 9 -36.75 28.62 38.00
CA LEU A 9 -35.77 27.74 38.70
C LEU A 9 -35.62 26.25 38.25
N VAL A 10 -34.57 25.85 37.51
CA VAL A 10 -33.13 25.59 37.86
C VAL A 10 -32.84 24.12 38.22
N LEU A 11 -32.17 23.38 37.32
CA LEU A 11 -30.93 22.59 37.57
C LEU A 11 -30.52 21.68 36.38
N ALA A 12 -29.25 21.82 35.99
CA ALA A 12 -28.36 20.85 35.33
C ALA A 12 -28.63 20.41 33.87
N VAL A 13 -28.06 21.14 32.89
CA VAL A 13 -27.53 20.53 31.65
C VAL A 13 -26.17 21.14 31.31
N VAL A 14 -25.17 20.28 31.29
CA VAL A 14 -23.77 20.54 30.94
C VAL A 14 -23.63 20.54 29.41
N SER A 15 -23.20 21.68 28.87
CA SER A 15 -22.08 21.88 27.92
C SER A 15 -21.97 21.01 26.64
N ILE A 16 -21.63 21.48 25.44
CA ILE A 16 -21.09 22.75 24.92
C ILE A 16 -21.32 22.69 23.39
N ALA A 17 -21.81 23.78 22.80
CA ALA A 17 -21.71 24.06 21.37
C ALA A 17 -20.47 24.93 21.14
N PHE A 18 -19.59 24.54 20.21
CA PHE A 18 -18.46 25.39 19.82
C PHE A 18 -18.79 26.19 18.56
N VAL A 19 -18.94 27.50 18.78
CA VAL A 19 -18.95 28.56 17.77
C VAL A 19 -17.51 28.88 17.39
N PHE A 20 -17.25 28.97 16.09
CA PHE A 20 -16.00 29.46 15.53
C PHE A 20 -15.80 30.93 15.89
N THR A 21 -14.71 31.25 16.59
CA THR A 21 -14.15 32.60 16.64
C THR A 21 -12.65 32.54 16.34
N SER A 22 -12.27 33.42 15.43
CA SER A 22 -10.93 33.76 14.97
C SER A 22 -10.11 34.44 16.06
N GLY A 23 -8.84 34.03 16.20
CA GLY A 23 -7.76 34.86 16.75
C GLY A 23 -7.25 34.47 18.13
N ALA A 24 -6.10 33.78 18.19
CA ALA A 24 -5.14 33.89 19.29
C ALA A 24 -3.73 33.44 18.83
N VAL A 25 -2.93 34.45 18.49
CA VAL A 25 -1.50 34.67 18.80
C VAL A 25 -0.57 33.43 18.88
N PHE A 26 0.35 33.36 17.90
CA PHE A 26 1.58 32.58 17.95
C PHE A 26 2.62 33.27 18.85
N PRO A 27 3.29 32.55 19.78
CA PRO A 27 4.55 33.00 20.35
C PRO A 27 5.74 32.33 19.65
N GLY A 28 6.59 33.19 19.05
CA GLY A 28 8.05 33.17 19.20
C GLY A 28 8.88 32.07 18.54
N GLU A 29 9.68 32.48 17.56
CA GLU A 29 10.98 31.87 17.22
C GLU A 29 11.86 31.76 18.47
N ASP A 30 12.31 30.55 18.81
CA ASP A 30 13.73 30.15 18.88
C ASP A 30 13.86 28.74 19.50
N ASP A 31 14.95 28.06 19.10
CA ASP A 31 15.40 26.70 19.45
C ASP A 31 14.83 25.53 18.62
N ASP A 32 15.41 25.45 17.42
CA ASP A 32 15.58 24.29 16.52
C ASP A 32 16.37 23.16 17.22
N ASP A 33 15.69 22.13 17.75
CA ASP A 33 16.34 20.84 18.10
C ASP A 33 15.39 19.63 18.31
N SER A 34 14.34 19.45 17.49
CA SER A 34 13.56 18.18 17.50
C SER A 34 12.82 17.82 16.20
N LYS A 35 13.51 17.71 15.07
CA LYS A 35 12.93 17.19 13.80
C LYS A 35 13.47 15.81 13.39
N ASP A 36 13.63 14.91 14.36
CA ASP A 36 13.58 13.49 14.07
C ASP A 36 12.10 13.08 13.97
N GLY A 37 11.65 12.68 12.78
CA GLY A 37 10.26 12.29 12.54
C GLY A 37 9.77 11.28 13.58
N VAL A 38 8.79 11.68 14.39
CA VAL A 38 8.20 10.80 15.40
C VAL A 38 7.46 9.67 14.68
N ASP A 39 8.12 8.52 14.57
CA ASP A 39 7.52 7.28 14.08
C ASP A 39 6.24 7.00 14.88
N VAL A 40 5.16 6.62 14.20
CA VAL A 40 3.89 6.28 14.86
C VAL A 40 4.13 5.11 15.82
N ASP A 41 3.64 5.22 17.06
CA ASP A 41 3.81 4.17 18.07
C ASP A 41 3.37 2.80 17.53
N PRO A 42 4.31 1.84 17.36
CA PRO A 42 3.98 0.51 16.85
C PRO A 42 2.96 -0.23 17.69
N LYS A 43 2.91 0.03 19.01
CA LYS A 43 1.93 -0.58 19.91
C LYS A 43 0.52 -0.10 19.58
N ARG A 44 0.35 1.21 19.37
CA ARG A 44 -0.94 1.80 18.95
C ARG A 44 -1.41 1.23 17.61
N ILE A 45 -0.49 1.01 16.67
CA ILE A 45 -0.80 0.37 15.39
C ILE A 45 -1.29 -1.08 15.61
N ASP A 46 -0.56 -1.87 16.38
CA ASP A 46 -0.91 -3.28 16.61
C ASP A 46 -2.24 -3.42 17.37
N GLU A 47 -2.50 -2.59 18.38
CA GLU A 47 -3.79 -2.58 19.10
C GLU A 47 -4.98 -2.22 18.20
N ALA A 48 -4.79 -1.23 17.31
CA ALA A 48 -5.82 -0.86 16.33
C ALA A 48 -6.09 -2.01 15.35
N ILE A 49 -5.04 -2.68 14.87
CA ILE A 49 -5.15 -3.83 13.96
C ILE A 49 -5.83 -5.01 14.65
N ASP A 50 -5.51 -5.31 15.91
CA ASP A 50 -6.12 -6.42 16.65
C ASP A 50 -7.64 -6.25 16.78
N LYS A 51 -8.10 -5.04 17.11
CA LYS A 51 -9.54 -4.71 17.15
C LYS A 51 -10.18 -4.85 15.76
N ALA A 52 -9.53 -4.34 14.73
CA ALA A 52 -10.01 -4.43 13.36
C ALA A 52 -10.13 -5.88 12.85
N ILE A 53 -9.14 -6.72 13.17
CA ILE A 53 -9.16 -8.16 12.87
C ILE A 53 -10.32 -8.83 13.57
N ALA A 54 -10.52 -8.56 14.87
CA ALA A 54 -11.64 -9.12 15.62
C ALA A 54 -12.99 -8.73 14.99
N TRP A 55 -13.14 -7.46 14.62
CA TRP A 55 -14.34 -6.94 13.95
C TRP A 55 -14.59 -7.62 12.60
N VAL A 56 -13.57 -7.69 11.72
CA VAL A 56 -13.71 -8.32 10.40
C VAL A 56 -14.03 -9.82 10.53
N LYS A 57 -13.38 -10.53 11.47
CA LYS A 57 -13.69 -11.95 11.74
C LYS A 57 -15.14 -12.14 12.18
N GLY A 58 -15.67 -11.23 13.01
CA GLY A 58 -17.05 -11.26 13.50
C GLY A 58 -18.12 -11.05 12.42
N LYS A 59 -17.73 -10.59 11.22
CA LYS A 59 -18.64 -10.37 10.08
C LYS A 59 -18.69 -11.54 9.10
N GLN A 60 -17.90 -12.61 9.30
CA GLN A 60 -17.91 -13.76 8.41
C GLN A 60 -19.26 -14.49 8.49
N GLU A 61 -19.87 -14.76 7.35
CA GLU A 61 -21.10 -15.55 7.23
C GLU A 61 -20.83 -17.05 7.46
N ALA A 62 -21.89 -17.83 7.70
CA ALA A 62 -21.78 -19.26 7.98
C ALA A 62 -21.09 -20.05 6.85
N ASP A 63 -21.30 -19.63 5.60
CA ASP A 63 -20.69 -20.20 4.38
C ASP A 63 -19.21 -19.82 4.18
N GLY A 64 -18.66 -18.96 5.05
CA GLY A 64 -17.28 -18.48 4.97
C GLY A 64 -17.08 -17.18 4.20
N SER A 65 -18.14 -16.60 3.65
CA SER A 65 -18.09 -15.37 2.84
C SER A 65 -18.27 -14.10 3.68
N TRP A 66 -18.04 -12.95 3.02
CA TRP A 66 -18.42 -11.63 3.51
C TRP A 66 -19.25 -10.92 2.44
N SER A 67 -20.33 -10.29 2.86
CA SER A 67 -21.14 -9.41 2.01
C SER A 67 -20.76 -7.95 2.17
N SER A 68 -21.04 -7.17 1.14
CA SER A 68 -20.90 -5.71 1.22
C SER A 68 -21.89 -5.12 2.22
N ASP A 69 -21.42 -4.20 3.05
CA ASP A 69 -22.21 -3.27 3.86
C ASP A 69 -22.31 -1.86 3.23
N GLY A 70 -21.77 -1.67 2.03
CA GLY A 70 -21.86 -0.43 1.25
C GLY A 70 -23.14 -0.30 0.44
N LEU A 71 -23.14 0.66 -0.50
CA LEU A 71 -24.27 1.01 -1.39
C LEU A 71 -24.70 -0.14 -2.31
N GLY A 72 -25.92 -0.06 -2.87
CA GLY A 72 -26.53 -1.14 -3.66
C GLY A 72 -25.65 -1.72 -4.77
N HIS A 73 -24.93 -0.87 -5.52
CA HIS A 73 -24.04 -1.31 -6.59
C HIS A 73 -22.87 -2.19 -6.09
N THR A 74 -22.52 -2.13 -4.81
CA THR A 74 -21.42 -2.93 -4.25
C THR A 74 -21.86 -4.34 -3.82
N LYS A 75 -23.17 -4.61 -3.73
CA LYS A 75 -23.70 -5.89 -3.21
C LYS A 75 -23.38 -7.08 -4.10
N ILE A 76 -23.17 -6.86 -5.40
CA ILE A 76 -22.84 -7.93 -6.36
C ILE A 76 -21.42 -8.50 -6.17
N PHE A 77 -20.56 -7.85 -5.38
CA PHE A 77 -19.15 -8.23 -5.22
C PHE A 77 -18.91 -9.19 -4.04
N LYS A 78 -19.81 -10.14 -3.76
CA LYS A 78 -19.65 -11.07 -2.60
C LYS A 78 -18.31 -11.82 -2.63
N MET A 79 -17.89 -12.31 -3.80
CA MET A 79 -16.56 -12.91 -3.99
C MET A 79 -15.43 -11.91 -3.67
N GLY A 80 -15.55 -10.67 -4.16
CA GLY A 80 -14.54 -9.63 -3.96
C GLY A 80 -14.41 -9.17 -2.51
N TYR A 81 -15.53 -9.03 -1.79
CA TYR A 81 -15.52 -8.74 -0.34
C TYR A 81 -14.88 -9.89 0.43
N THR A 82 -15.25 -11.13 0.12
CA THR A 82 -14.64 -12.31 0.74
C THR A 82 -13.13 -12.35 0.52
N ALA A 83 -12.68 -12.11 -0.71
CA ALA A 83 -11.27 -12.09 -1.06
C ALA A 83 -10.50 -10.92 -0.40
N LEU A 84 -11.09 -9.72 -0.38
CA LEU A 84 -10.49 -8.54 0.27
C LEU A 84 -10.35 -8.73 1.79
N CYS A 85 -11.40 -9.22 2.46
CA CYS A 85 -11.36 -9.54 3.89
C CYS A 85 -10.30 -10.60 4.18
N THR A 86 -10.26 -11.67 3.38
CA THR A 86 -9.24 -12.73 3.52
C THR A 86 -7.83 -12.18 3.36
N PHE A 87 -7.61 -11.34 2.35
CA PHE A 87 -6.32 -10.70 2.11
C PHE A 87 -5.90 -9.79 3.28
N ALA A 88 -6.81 -8.94 3.76
CA ALA A 88 -6.57 -8.04 4.88
C ALA A 88 -6.28 -8.81 6.17
N LEU A 89 -7.04 -9.87 6.49
CA LEU A 89 -6.79 -10.71 7.67
C LEU A 89 -5.41 -11.39 7.61
N LEU A 90 -5.03 -11.96 6.47
CA LEU A 90 -3.71 -12.58 6.27
C LEU A 90 -2.58 -11.56 6.45
N LYS A 91 -2.72 -10.37 5.85
CA LYS A 91 -1.74 -9.28 5.96
C LYS A 91 -1.72 -8.65 7.35
N GLY A 92 -2.85 -8.64 8.05
CA GLY A 92 -3.01 -8.27 9.45
C GLY A 92 -2.30 -9.23 10.41
N GLY A 93 -2.03 -10.47 9.99
CA GLY A 93 -1.29 -11.46 10.77
C GLY A 93 -2.10 -12.69 11.20
N VAL A 94 -3.35 -12.80 10.76
CA VAL A 94 -4.13 -14.02 10.96
C VAL A 94 -3.45 -15.19 10.26
N LYS A 95 -3.29 -16.31 10.97
CA LYS A 95 -2.55 -17.46 10.46
C LYS A 95 -3.27 -18.11 9.28
N ARG A 96 -2.50 -18.60 8.30
CA ARG A 96 -3.03 -19.28 7.11
C ARG A 96 -3.93 -20.50 7.35
N ASN A 97 -3.86 -21.08 8.56
CA ASN A 97 -4.64 -22.24 8.99
C ASN A 97 -5.72 -21.90 10.03
N ASP A 98 -5.94 -20.61 10.32
CA ASP A 98 -7.07 -20.17 11.14
C ASP A 98 -8.39 -20.62 10.45
N PRO A 99 -9.38 -21.12 11.22
CA PRO A 99 -10.67 -21.52 10.66
C PRO A 99 -11.33 -20.46 9.77
N VAL A 100 -11.21 -19.18 10.12
CA VAL A 100 -11.79 -18.07 9.33
C VAL A 100 -11.21 -18.04 7.91
N ILE A 101 -9.89 -18.26 7.80
CA ILE A 101 -9.16 -18.25 6.53
C ILE A 101 -9.52 -19.49 5.71
N ASN A 102 -9.57 -20.66 6.33
CA ASN A 102 -9.90 -21.90 5.64
C ASN A 102 -11.33 -21.88 5.07
N LYS A 103 -12.31 -21.39 5.83
CA LYS A 103 -13.69 -21.21 5.35
C LYS A 103 -13.75 -20.24 4.17
N ALA A 104 -13.03 -19.13 4.24
CA ALA A 104 -12.98 -18.17 3.14
C ALA A 104 -12.41 -18.76 1.86
N PHE A 105 -11.31 -19.52 1.93
CA PHE A 105 -10.76 -20.21 0.76
C PHE A 105 -11.64 -21.34 0.24
N ALA A 106 -12.45 -21.97 1.10
CA ALA A 106 -13.46 -22.93 0.65
C ALA A 106 -14.52 -22.22 -0.21
N TYR A 107 -15.10 -21.12 0.28
CA TYR A 107 -16.04 -20.31 -0.49
C TYR A 107 -15.42 -19.79 -1.82
N LEU A 108 -14.21 -19.25 -1.77
CA LEU A 108 -13.53 -18.71 -2.97
C LEU A 108 -13.15 -19.80 -4.00
N ALA A 109 -13.01 -21.06 -3.59
CA ALA A 109 -12.75 -22.15 -4.51
C ALA A 109 -13.94 -22.38 -5.47
N ASP A 110 -15.16 -22.18 -4.98
CA ASP A 110 -16.40 -22.44 -5.72
C ASP A 110 -16.99 -21.18 -6.37
N ALA A 111 -16.49 -19.99 -5.99
CA ALA A 111 -16.95 -18.72 -6.52
C ALA A 111 -16.70 -18.56 -8.04
N LYS A 112 -17.70 -18.05 -8.75
CA LYS A 112 -17.63 -17.77 -10.20
C LYS A 112 -16.73 -16.57 -10.48
N LEU A 113 -15.86 -16.71 -11.48
CA LEU A 113 -14.92 -15.68 -11.90
C LEU A 113 -15.58 -14.69 -12.87
N GLU A 114 -15.99 -13.53 -12.36
CA GLU A 114 -16.75 -12.54 -13.16
C GLU A 114 -16.13 -11.14 -13.14
N GLN A 115 -15.69 -10.64 -11.98
CA GLN A 115 -15.21 -9.27 -11.84
C GLN A 115 -13.70 -9.20 -11.58
N THR A 116 -13.01 -8.32 -12.32
CA THR A 116 -11.55 -8.12 -12.21
C THR A 116 -11.11 -7.86 -10.78
N TYR A 117 -11.81 -7.01 -10.03
CA TYR A 117 -11.54 -6.79 -8.61
C TYR A 117 -11.62 -8.07 -7.76
N SER A 118 -12.68 -8.85 -7.94
CA SER A 118 -12.90 -10.08 -7.17
C SER A 118 -11.78 -11.09 -7.41
N VAL A 119 -11.42 -11.30 -8.69
CA VAL A 119 -10.35 -12.23 -9.07
C VAL A 119 -8.99 -11.71 -8.63
N ALA A 120 -8.73 -10.41 -8.75
CA ALA A 120 -7.47 -9.80 -8.32
C ALA A 120 -7.26 -9.94 -6.80
N CYS A 121 -8.27 -9.60 -5.99
CA CYS A 121 -8.20 -9.79 -4.55
C CYS A 121 -8.00 -11.26 -4.16
N TYR A 122 -8.58 -12.20 -4.92
CA TYR A 122 -8.38 -13.63 -4.65
C TYR A 122 -6.93 -14.04 -4.90
N ILE A 123 -6.33 -13.61 -6.01
CA ILE A 123 -4.91 -13.82 -6.31
C ILE A 123 -4.02 -13.25 -5.18
N LEU A 124 -4.32 -12.02 -4.72
CA LEU A 124 -3.58 -11.37 -3.63
C LEU A 124 -3.72 -12.13 -2.31
N ALA A 125 -4.92 -12.59 -1.95
CA ALA A 125 -5.17 -13.42 -0.78
C ALA A 125 -4.40 -14.76 -0.87
N LEU A 126 -4.39 -15.39 -2.04
CA LEU A 126 -3.74 -16.67 -2.25
C LEU A 126 -2.21 -16.55 -2.14
N GLU A 127 -1.60 -15.48 -2.67
CA GLU A 127 -0.18 -15.16 -2.39
C GLU A 127 0.05 -14.96 -0.89
N ALA A 128 -0.78 -14.13 -0.24
CA ALA A 128 -0.63 -13.79 1.17
C ALA A 128 -0.73 -15.02 2.09
N ARG A 129 -1.49 -16.05 1.71
CA ARG A 129 -1.60 -17.32 2.46
C ARG A 129 -0.26 -18.02 2.66
N TYR A 130 0.69 -17.80 1.74
CA TYR A 130 2.02 -18.42 1.75
C TYR A 130 3.16 -17.41 1.98
N ALA A 131 2.87 -16.11 1.96
CA ALA A 131 3.85 -15.08 2.28
C ALA A 131 4.39 -15.26 3.72
N PRO A 132 5.62 -14.82 4.01
CA PRO A 132 6.10 -14.74 5.38
C PRO A 132 5.07 -13.98 6.25
N PRO A 133 4.76 -14.45 7.47
CA PRO A 133 3.87 -13.71 8.34
C PRO A 133 4.48 -12.34 8.67
N PRO A 134 3.67 -11.31 8.93
CA PRO A 134 4.19 -10.09 9.50
C PRO A 134 4.93 -10.43 10.82
N PRO A 135 6.08 -9.79 11.10
CA PRO A 135 6.80 -10.02 12.33
C PRO A 135 5.90 -9.71 13.52
N LYS A 136 5.93 -10.58 14.52
CA LYS A 136 5.22 -10.35 15.77
C LYS A 136 5.87 -9.18 16.51
N PRO A 137 5.12 -8.43 17.34
CA PRO A 137 5.70 -7.50 18.29
C PRO A 137 6.82 -8.21 19.05
N ALA A 138 7.91 -7.48 19.34
CA ALA A 138 9.04 -8.04 20.07
C ALA A 138 8.55 -8.51 21.45
N ASP A 139 8.31 -9.81 21.59
CA ASP A 139 7.97 -10.42 22.86
C ASP A 139 9.20 -10.34 23.76
N LYS A 140 9.21 -9.34 24.66
CA LYS A 140 10.30 -9.10 25.61
C LYS A 140 10.55 -10.32 26.52
N THR A 141 9.57 -11.23 26.64
CA THR A 141 9.67 -12.44 27.46
C THR A 141 10.41 -13.60 26.77
N LYS A 142 10.51 -13.61 25.43
CA LYS A 142 11.17 -14.68 24.69
C LYS A 142 12.62 -14.32 24.35
N LYS A 143 13.57 -14.90 25.08
CA LYS A 143 15.04 -14.86 24.84
C LYS A 143 15.50 -15.43 23.47
N LYS A 144 14.62 -15.64 22.48
CA LYS A 144 15.01 -16.17 21.17
C LYS A 144 15.66 -15.08 20.33
N LYS A 145 16.95 -15.24 20.04
CA LYS A 145 17.72 -14.42 19.08
C LYS A 145 17.02 -14.48 17.72
N SER A 146 16.25 -13.45 17.36
CA SER A 146 15.75 -13.28 16.00
C SER A 146 16.96 -13.12 15.06
N LYS A 147 17.21 -14.13 14.23
CA LYS A 147 18.20 -14.05 13.14
C LYS A 147 17.60 -13.15 12.07
N MET A 148 18.23 -12.01 11.83
CA MET A 148 17.86 -11.11 10.74
C MET A 148 18.05 -11.84 9.40
N SER A 149 16.99 -11.88 8.60
CA SER A 149 17.05 -12.43 7.24
C SER A 149 17.78 -11.45 6.33
N THR A 150 18.80 -11.92 5.61
CA THR A 150 19.40 -11.15 4.50
C THR A 150 18.80 -11.50 3.14
N THR A 151 17.78 -12.36 3.12
CA THR A 151 17.00 -12.65 1.92
C THR A 151 15.95 -11.54 1.74
N PRO A 152 15.95 -10.82 0.59
CA PRO A 152 14.90 -9.86 0.27
C PRO A 152 13.49 -10.43 0.44
N TYR A 153 12.53 -9.62 0.88
CA TYR A 153 11.18 -10.10 1.20
C TYR A 153 10.48 -10.77 0.00
N GLU A 154 10.59 -10.18 -1.18
CA GLU A 154 10.07 -10.76 -2.44
C GLU A 154 10.59 -12.19 -2.69
N GLU A 155 11.89 -12.43 -2.44
CA GLU A 155 12.51 -13.74 -2.59
C GLU A 155 12.01 -14.73 -1.53
N GLN A 156 11.71 -14.25 -0.31
CA GLN A 156 11.10 -15.07 0.73
C GLN A 156 9.68 -15.50 0.34
N VAL A 157 8.86 -14.59 -0.21
CA VAL A 157 7.51 -14.91 -0.73
C VAL A 157 7.62 -15.99 -1.81
N LYS A 158 8.46 -15.77 -2.82
CA LYS A 158 8.68 -16.75 -3.90
C LYS A 158 9.13 -18.12 -3.37
N ARG A 159 10.09 -18.14 -2.44
CA ARG A 159 10.59 -19.38 -1.84
C ARG A 159 9.51 -20.11 -1.06
N ASN A 160 8.72 -19.39 -0.27
CA ASN A 160 7.65 -19.98 0.52
C ASN A 160 6.53 -20.52 -0.38
N TRP A 161 6.20 -19.83 -1.46
CA TRP A 161 5.25 -20.32 -2.45
C TRP A 161 5.74 -21.62 -3.10
N VAL A 162 6.96 -21.63 -3.64
CA VAL A 162 7.52 -22.81 -4.34
C VAL A 162 7.52 -24.03 -3.43
N LYS A 163 7.97 -23.87 -2.18
CA LYS A 163 8.10 -24.97 -1.22
C LYS A 163 6.81 -25.34 -0.51
N GLY A 164 5.93 -24.37 -0.27
CA GLY A 164 4.81 -24.48 0.67
C GLY A 164 3.43 -24.54 0.04
N ALA A 165 3.24 -24.03 -1.19
CA ALA A 165 1.94 -24.04 -1.85
C ALA A 165 1.58 -25.42 -2.38
N SER A 166 0.34 -25.84 -2.09
CA SER A 166 -0.21 -27.12 -2.54
C SER A 166 -0.29 -27.18 -4.07
N PRO A 167 -0.28 -28.38 -4.69
CA PRO A 167 -0.53 -28.50 -6.13
C PRO A 167 -1.87 -27.90 -6.57
N LYS A 168 -2.91 -28.01 -5.73
CA LYS A 168 -4.23 -27.41 -5.97
C LYS A 168 -4.13 -25.89 -6.04
N ASP A 169 -3.48 -25.26 -5.06
CA ASP A 169 -3.37 -23.81 -4.98
C ASP A 169 -2.46 -23.26 -6.11
N LYS A 170 -1.43 -24.01 -6.51
CA LYS A 170 -0.59 -23.66 -7.66
C LYS A 170 -1.37 -23.66 -8.98
N ARG A 171 -2.20 -24.69 -9.22
CA ARG A 171 -3.08 -24.73 -10.40
C ARG A 171 -4.11 -23.61 -10.36
N ARG A 172 -4.77 -23.43 -9.21
CA ARG A 172 -5.76 -22.37 -9.03
C ARG A 172 -5.17 -20.98 -9.26
N MET A 173 -3.96 -20.71 -8.78
CA MET A 173 -3.27 -19.44 -9.04
C MET A 173 -3.07 -19.22 -10.55
N GLN A 174 -2.61 -20.24 -11.30
CA GLN A 174 -2.44 -20.09 -12.75
C GLN A 174 -3.79 -19.87 -13.46
N GLU A 175 -4.86 -20.59 -13.09
CA GLU A 175 -6.20 -20.38 -13.65
C GLU A 175 -6.72 -18.95 -13.45
N LEU A 176 -6.55 -18.40 -12.24
CA LEU A 176 -6.95 -17.03 -11.93
C LEU A 176 -6.13 -16.02 -12.76
N ILE A 177 -4.83 -16.29 -12.96
CA ILE A 177 -3.95 -15.46 -13.79
C ILE A 177 -4.34 -15.55 -15.26
N ASP A 178 -4.64 -16.73 -15.78
CA ASP A 178 -5.08 -16.93 -17.17
C ASP A 178 -6.43 -16.23 -17.41
N TRP A 179 -7.36 -16.32 -16.46
CA TRP A 179 -8.60 -15.56 -16.49
C TRP A 179 -8.30 -14.06 -16.55
N MET A 180 -7.43 -13.55 -15.68
CA MET A 180 -7.06 -12.12 -15.68
C MET A 180 -6.48 -11.69 -17.03
N VAL A 181 -5.55 -12.45 -17.59
CA VAL A 181 -4.97 -12.16 -18.92
C VAL A 181 -6.04 -12.18 -20.01
N SER A 182 -6.98 -13.14 -19.97
CA SER A 182 -8.07 -13.23 -20.95
C SER A 182 -9.07 -12.06 -20.90
N LYS A 183 -9.13 -11.33 -19.78
CA LYS A 183 -10.01 -10.17 -19.58
C LYS A 183 -9.33 -8.83 -19.82
N GLN A 184 -8.06 -8.83 -20.23
CA GLN A 184 -7.45 -7.60 -20.72
C GLN A 184 -8.18 -7.18 -22.01
N THR A 185 -8.62 -5.93 -22.06
CA THR A 185 -9.08 -5.29 -23.30
C THR A 185 -7.89 -5.09 -24.26
N ASP A 186 -8.02 -4.24 -25.26
CA ASP A 186 -6.91 -3.91 -26.15
C ASP A 186 -5.66 -3.44 -25.40
N THR A 187 -5.86 -2.72 -24.29
CA THR A 187 -4.77 -2.10 -23.52
C THR A 187 -4.77 -2.42 -22.03
N VAL A 188 -5.93 -2.45 -21.39
CA VAL A 188 -6.07 -2.47 -19.91
C VAL A 188 -7.31 -3.24 -19.45
N TRP A 189 -7.74 -3.14 -18.19
CA TRP A 189 -8.90 -3.87 -17.67
C TRP A 189 -10.04 -2.93 -17.33
N ARG A 190 -11.26 -3.46 -17.44
CA ARG A 190 -12.50 -2.83 -17.00
C ARG A 190 -13.47 -3.91 -16.52
N TYR A 191 -14.50 -3.51 -15.78
CA TYR A 191 -15.65 -4.38 -15.53
C TYR A 191 -16.32 -4.83 -16.85
N PRO A 192 -16.79 -6.09 -16.94
CA PRO A 192 -17.61 -6.54 -18.05
C PRO A 192 -18.86 -5.66 -18.23
N LYS A 193 -19.34 -5.50 -19.47
CA LYS A 193 -20.50 -4.65 -19.79
C LYS A 193 -21.79 -5.13 -19.11
N GLU A 194 -21.84 -6.41 -18.78
CA GLU A 194 -22.97 -7.08 -18.15
C GLU A 194 -23.07 -6.76 -16.64
N VAL A 195 -22.08 -6.06 -16.07
CA VAL A 195 -22.07 -5.65 -14.67
C VAL A 195 -22.77 -4.29 -14.52
N THR A 196 -23.90 -4.28 -13.83
CA THR A 196 -24.81 -3.12 -13.66
C THR A 196 -24.26 -1.93 -12.87
N VAL A 197 -23.00 -1.97 -12.47
CA VAL A 197 -22.35 -0.92 -11.66
C VAL A 197 -21.75 0.18 -12.51
N ILE A 198 -21.61 -0.04 -13.81
CA ILE A 198 -21.15 0.96 -14.76
C ILE A 198 -22.34 1.87 -15.10
N PRO A 199 -22.23 3.20 -14.96
CA PRO A 199 -23.26 4.11 -15.43
C PRO A 199 -23.57 3.85 -16.91
N ALA A 200 -24.86 3.84 -17.30
CA ALA A 200 -25.26 3.49 -18.67
C ALA A 200 -24.63 4.40 -19.75
N ASN A 201 -24.23 5.62 -19.37
CA ASN A 201 -23.56 6.58 -20.23
C ASN A 201 -22.02 6.46 -20.22
N ASP A 202 -21.43 5.62 -19.38
CA ASP A 202 -20.00 5.34 -19.38
C ASP A 202 -19.69 4.18 -20.34
N THR A 203 -19.32 4.56 -21.55
CA THR A 203 -18.97 3.65 -22.65
C THR A 203 -17.47 3.38 -22.74
N SER A 204 -16.68 3.89 -21.80
CA SER A 204 -15.23 3.78 -21.83
C SER A 204 -14.80 2.32 -21.88
N PRO A 205 -13.87 1.92 -22.76
CA PRO A 205 -13.31 0.57 -22.77
C PRO A 205 -12.20 0.41 -21.71
N VAL A 206 -11.85 1.47 -20.99
CA VAL A 206 -10.72 1.51 -20.06
C VAL A 206 -11.15 1.94 -18.65
N ASP A 207 -10.39 1.52 -17.64
CA ASP A 207 -10.62 1.84 -16.23
C ASP A 207 -9.31 1.70 -15.44
N ASN A 208 -8.78 2.81 -14.93
CA ASN A 208 -7.49 2.81 -14.20
C ASN A 208 -7.56 2.09 -12.85
N SER A 209 -8.74 2.08 -12.24
CA SER A 209 -9.05 1.45 -10.95
C SER A 209 -8.99 -0.08 -11.07
N ASN A 210 -9.71 -0.65 -12.04
CA ASN A 210 -9.65 -2.09 -12.34
C ASN A 210 -8.23 -2.52 -12.75
N THR A 211 -7.58 -1.69 -13.57
CA THR A 211 -6.27 -2.00 -14.14
C THR A 211 -5.18 -2.12 -13.07
N GLN A 212 -5.16 -1.26 -12.05
CA GLN A 212 -4.16 -1.40 -11.00
C GLN A 212 -4.30 -2.72 -10.22
N TYR A 213 -5.52 -3.19 -9.96
CA TYR A 213 -5.75 -4.45 -9.27
C TYR A 213 -5.38 -5.65 -10.14
N ALA A 214 -5.68 -5.61 -11.43
CA ALA A 214 -5.18 -6.60 -12.38
C ALA A 214 -3.64 -6.67 -12.37
N LEU A 215 -2.94 -5.53 -12.40
CA LEU A 215 -1.48 -5.50 -12.37
C LEU A 215 -0.90 -5.98 -11.03
N LEU A 216 -1.51 -5.64 -9.91
CA LEU A 216 -1.11 -6.16 -8.59
C LEU A 216 -1.23 -7.69 -8.55
N ALA A 217 -2.34 -8.21 -9.06
CA ALA A 217 -2.59 -9.64 -9.15
C ALA A 217 -1.60 -10.35 -10.09
N LEU A 218 -1.37 -9.81 -11.29
CA LEU A 218 -0.38 -10.34 -12.22
C LEU A 218 1.03 -10.30 -11.64
N ASN A 219 1.39 -9.25 -10.89
CA ASN A 219 2.68 -9.17 -10.21
C ASN A 219 2.82 -10.20 -9.09
N ALA A 220 1.75 -10.48 -8.33
CA ALA A 220 1.71 -11.60 -7.40
C ALA A 220 1.86 -12.95 -8.12
N GLY A 221 1.15 -13.14 -9.24
CA GLY A 221 1.32 -14.31 -10.12
C GLY A 221 2.78 -14.52 -10.56
N ARG A 222 3.49 -13.45 -10.96
CA ARG A 222 4.92 -13.54 -11.30
C ARG A 222 5.77 -14.05 -10.13
N ARG A 223 5.53 -13.56 -8.91
CA ARG A 223 6.23 -14.04 -7.70
C ARG A 223 5.89 -15.49 -7.37
N CYS A 224 4.68 -15.90 -7.71
CA CYS A 224 4.16 -17.27 -7.60
C CYS A 224 4.49 -18.17 -8.81
N ASN A 225 5.45 -17.78 -9.67
CA ASN A 225 5.89 -18.53 -10.85
C ASN A 225 4.80 -18.79 -11.93
N CYS A 226 3.74 -17.98 -11.97
CA CYS A 226 2.76 -18.05 -13.06
C CYS A 226 3.34 -17.50 -14.37
N LYS A 227 2.88 -18.08 -15.47
CA LYS A 227 3.24 -17.63 -16.83
C LYS A 227 2.34 -16.46 -17.21
N ILE A 228 2.95 -15.32 -17.56
CA ILE A 228 2.22 -14.12 -17.98
C ILE A 228 2.89 -13.60 -19.26
N PRO A 229 2.16 -13.47 -20.38
CA PRO A 229 2.72 -12.97 -21.63
C PRO A 229 3.30 -11.56 -21.53
N ALA A 230 4.41 -11.30 -22.23
CA ALA A 230 5.10 -10.01 -22.19
C ALA A 230 4.23 -8.85 -22.71
N ASN A 231 3.38 -9.11 -23.70
CA ASN A 231 2.51 -8.12 -24.35
C ASN A 231 1.52 -7.47 -23.37
N VAL A 232 1.09 -8.19 -22.33
CA VAL A 232 0.20 -7.69 -21.27
C VAL A 232 0.82 -6.44 -20.61
N TRP A 233 2.10 -6.53 -20.24
CA TRP A 233 2.85 -5.44 -19.63
C TRP A 233 3.13 -4.29 -20.61
N ILE A 234 3.47 -4.63 -21.86
CA ILE A 234 3.77 -3.66 -22.92
C ILE A 234 2.56 -2.76 -23.20
N LYS A 235 1.40 -3.39 -23.44
CA LYS A 235 0.14 -2.70 -23.73
C LYS A 235 -0.24 -1.75 -22.59
N THR A 236 -0.18 -2.25 -21.36
CA THR A 236 -0.55 -1.47 -20.18
C THR A 236 0.42 -0.32 -19.91
N ALA A 237 1.73 -0.53 -20.06
CA ALA A 237 2.72 0.53 -19.88
C ALA A 237 2.56 1.66 -20.90
N LYS A 238 2.31 1.30 -22.17
CA LYS A 238 2.02 2.28 -23.24
C LYS A 238 0.79 3.11 -22.92
N TYR A 239 -0.27 2.47 -22.43
CA TYR A 239 -1.49 3.15 -22.03
C TYR A 239 -1.23 4.17 -20.91
N PHE A 240 -0.65 3.78 -19.77
CA PHE A 240 -0.44 4.74 -18.68
C PHE A 240 0.50 5.89 -19.05
N VAL A 241 1.50 5.64 -19.91
CA VAL A 241 2.33 6.70 -20.47
C VAL A 241 1.53 7.65 -21.37
N ALA A 242 0.60 7.11 -22.17
CA ALA A 242 -0.21 7.90 -23.10
C ALA A 242 -1.28 8.73 -22.38
N GLU A 243 -1.88 8.19 -21.32
CA GLU A 243 -3.04 8.78 -20.63
C GLU A 243 -2.69 9.58 -19.37
N GLN A 244 -1.40 9.77 -19.06
CA GLN A 244 -0.97 10.75 -18.05
C GLN A 244 -1.28 12.16 -18.56
N GLU A 245 -1.61 13.08 -17.64
CA GLU A 245 -1.71 14.51 -17.95
C GLU A 245 -0.53 15.00 -18.80
N LYS A 246 -0.82 15.84 -19.80
CA LYS A 246 0.22 16.38 -20.69
C LYS A 246 1.02 17.47 -20.01
N GLU A 247 0.30 18.38 -19.36
CA GLU A 247 0.84 19.52 -18.63
C GLU A 247 0.61 19.36 -17.12
N GLY A 248 1.39 20.08 -16.33
CA GLY A 248 1.28 20.13 -14.89
C GLY A 248 2.35 21.09 -14.33
N PRO A 249 2.16 21.62 -13.11
CA PRO A 249 3.12 22.57 -12.55
C PRO A 249 4.46 21.90 -12.33
N LYS A 250 5.55 22.64 -12.58
CA LYS A 250 6.89 22.23 -12.22
C LYS A 250 7.00 22.22 -10.70
N VAL A 251 7.52 21.13 -10.14
CA VAL A 251 7.71 20.99 -8.68
C VAL A 251 9.18 20.87 -8.32
N LYS A 252 9.51 21.09 -7.04
CA LYS A 252 10.86 20.83 -6.53
C LYS A 252 11.22 19.35 -6.75
N PRO A 253 12.32 19.04 -7.45
CA PRO A 253 12.71 17.65 -7.67
C PRO A 253 13.04 16.92 -6.36
N PHE A 254 12.73 15.63 -6.32
CA PHE A 254 13.15 14.70 -5.27
C PHE A 254 13.40 13.33 -5.89
N VAL A 255 14.14 12.48 -5.16
CA VAL A 255 14.50 11.14 -5.64
C VAL A 255 13.26 10.25 -5.63
N VAL A 256 12.99 9.60 -6.75
CA VAL A 256 11.96 8.56 -6.91
C VAL A 256 12.69 7.28 -7.33
N PRO A 257 13.12 6.42 -6.40
CA PRO A 257 14.10 5.39 -6.73
C PRO A 257 13.67 4.44 -7.85
N ALA A 258 12.39 4.03 -7.87
CA ALA A 258 11.86 3.20 -8.94
C ALA A 258 11.73 3.92 -10.30
N ALA A 259 11.81 5.24 -10.36
CA ALA A 259 11.89 6.00 -11.61
C ALA A 259 13.35 6.22 -12.05
N ASP A 260 14.21 6.57 -11.09
CA ASP A 260 15.58 7.05 -11.34
C ASP A 260 16.55 5.91 -11.63
N TRP A 261 16.30 4.71 -11.08
CA TRP A 261 17.18 3.56 -11.28
C TRP A 261 16.43 2.32 -11.79
N ASP A 262 17.17 1.41 -12.44
CA ASP A 262 16.62 0.13 -12.86
C ASP A 262 16.32 -0.72 -11.61
N ILE A 263 15.16 -1.38 -11.58
CA ILE A 263 14.72 -2.25 -10.47
C ILE A 263 15.76 -3.34 -10.21
N SER A 264 16.35 -3.90 -11.27
CA SER A 264 17.44 -4.88 -11.18
C SER A 264 18.69 -4.34 -10.48
N LYS A 265 19.02 -3.05 -10.64
CA LYS A 265 20.11 -2.39 -9.90
C LYS A 265 19.73 -2.19 -8.44
N LEU A 266 18.52 -1.70 -8.15
CA LEU A 266 18.02 -1.55 -6.78
C LEU A 266 18.05 -2.88 -6.01
N LYS A 267 17.65 -4.00 -6.64
CA LYS A 267 17.72 -5.34 -6.03
C LYS A 267 19.15 -5.74 -5.68
N LYS A 268 20.13 -5.39 -6.52
CA LYS A 268 21.56 -5.64 -6.22
C LYS A 268 22.03 -4.79 -5.04
N VAL A 269 21.65 -3.51 -5.00
CA VAL A 269 21.97 -2.60 -3.89
C VAL A 269 21.39 -3.11 -2.58
N GLN A 270 20.11 -3.48 -2.56
CA GLN A 270 19.46 -4.08 -1.38
C GLN A 270 20.23 -5.30 -0.85
N LYS A 271 20.62 -6.22 -1.72
CA LYS A 271 21.39 -7.41 -1.30
C LYS A 271 22.74 -7.04 -0.69
N LYS A 272 23.44 -6.06 -1.26
CA LYS A 272 24.71 -5.57 -0.70
C LYS A 272 24.48 -4.90 0.66
N PHE A 273 23.46 -4.05 0.76
CA PHE A 273 23.08 -3.37 1.99
C PHE A 273 22.73 -4.35 3.12
N LEU A 274 21.85 -5.32 2.87
CA LEU A 274 21.47 -6.35 3.86
C LEU A 274 22.68 -7.17 4.33
N LYS A 275 23.62 -7.50 3.44
CA LYS A 275 24.88 -8.16 3.81
C LYS A 275 25.78 -7.27 4.68
N LYS A 276 25.89 -5.97 4.37
CA LYS A 276 26.63 -4.99 5.18
C LYS A 276 26.02 -4.89 6.59
N LEU A 277 24.69 -4.75 6.67
CA LEU A 277 23.94 -4.69 7.92
C LEU A 277 24.13 -5.95 8.79
N GLN A 278 24.01 -7.14 8.19
CA GLN A 278 24.25 -8.41 8.89
C GLN A 278 25.69 -8.54 9.40
N THR A 279 26.67 -8.09 8.60
CA THR A 279 28.09 -8.13 8.98
C THR A 279 28.38 -7.20 10.16
N ALA A 280 27.87 -5.97 10.11
CA ALA A 280 27.97 -5.01 11.21
C ALA A 280 27.35 -5.55 12.51
N ARG A 281 26.17 -6.18 12.42
CA ARG A 281 25.51 -6.80 13.58
C ARG A 281 26.31 -7.97 14.15
N ARG A 282 26.84 -8.86 13.32
CA ARG A 282 27.71 -9.96 13.77
C ARG A 282 28.98 -9.44 14.47
N LYS A 283 29.54 -8.31 14.00
CA LYS A 283 30.69 -7.66 14.63
C LYS A 283 30.31 -7.13 16.03
N LYS A 284 29.20 -6.40 16.16
CA LYS A 284 28.68 -5.92 17.46
C LYS A 284 28.35 -7.08 18.42
N GLU A 285 27.70 -8.13 17.94
CA GLU A 285 27.39 -9.31 18.76
C GLU A 285 28.66 -10.00 19.30
N LYS A 286 29.74 -10.05 18.49
CA LYS A 286 31.05 -10.57 18.94
C LYS A 286 31.72 -9.64 19.95
N GLU A 287 31.66 -8.32 19.75
CA GLU A 287 32.22 -7.34 20.68
C GLU A 287 31.52 -7.39 22.05
N GLN A 288 30.19 -7.43 22.06
CA GLN A 288 29.41 -7.58 23.29
C GLN A 288 29.66 -8.91 23.99
N ALA A 289 29.86 -10.00 23.23
CA ALA A 289 30.22 -11.29 23.80
C ALA A 289 31.61 -11.30 24.44
N ARG A 290 32.55 -10.48 23.94
CA ARG A 290 33.87 -10.28 24.55
C ARG A 290 33.75 -9.47 25.84
N LYS A 291 33.08 -8.30 25.81
CA LYS A 291 32.86 -7.46 27.00
C LYS A 291 32.16 -8.19 28.15
N LYS A 292 31.15 -9.02 27.85
CA LYS A 292 30.48 -9.90 28.85
C LYS A 292 31.38 -10.97 29.47
N LYS A 293 32.49 -11.32 28.82
CA LYS A 293 33.47 -12.27 29.35
C LYS A 293 34.43 -11.58 30.33
N ASP A 294 34.63 -10.28 30.15
CA ASP A 294 35.58 -9.46 30.90
C ASP A 294 34.92 -8.73 32.10
N GLU A 295 33.62 -8.45 32.04
CA GLU A 295 32.85 -7.77 33.11
C GLU A 295 31.66 -8.64 33.59
N LYS A 296 31.62 -8.98 34.89
CA LYS A 296 30.48 -9.66 35.57
C LYS A 296 29.32 -8.68 35.81
N GLU A 297 28.94 -7.86 34.84
CA GLU A 297 27.87 -6.87 35.03
C GLU A 297 26.49 -7.31 34.52
N GLU A 298 25.49 -6.85 35.27
CA GLU A 298 24.07 -7.11 35.11
C GLU A 298 23.50 -6.60 33.79
N GLU A 299 22.43 -7.28 33.37
CA GLU A 299 21.80 -7.24 32.05
C GLU A 299 21.04 -5.92 31.81
N LYS A 300 21.73 -4.78 31.67
CA LYS A 300 21.13 -3.55 31.13
C LYS A 300 21.19 -3.51 29.59
N ASP A 301 20.18 -2.85 29.04
CA ASP A 301 19.62 -2.91 27.69
C ASP A 301 20.55 -3.34 26.53
N LYS A 302 20.19 -4.43 25.83
CA LYS A 302 20.99 -4.94 24.71
C LYS A 302 20.71 -4.14 23.44
N ASP A 303 21.56 -3.15 23.14
CA ASP A 303 21.68 -2.61 21.76
C ASP A 303 21.93 -3.78 20.80
N LYS A 304 20.93 -4.16 20.01
CA LYS A 304 21.00 -5.30 19.08
C LYS A 304 21.69 -4.93 17.75
N GLY A 305 22.34 -3.77 17.69
CA GLY A 305 22.88 -3.17 16.47
C GLY A 305 21.78 -2.51 15.61
N PRO A 306 22.18 -1.82 14.53
CA PRO A 306 21.25 -1.07 13.68
C PRO A 306 20.20 -2.02 13.08
N ARG A 307 18.92 -1.66 13.25
CA ARG A 307 17.77 -2.32 12.60
C ARG A 307 17.34 -1.62 11.32
N THR A 308 17.62 -0.33 11.25
CA THR A 308 17.40 0.57 10.12
C THR A 308 18.75 1.08 9.62
N GLY A 309 18.78 1.54 8.38
CA GLY A 309 19.96 2.21 7.84
C GLY A 309 19.63 2.97 6.57
N THR A 310 20.38 4.04 6.38
CA THR A 310 20.27 4.90 5.20
C THR A 310 21.10 4.32 4.07
N ILE A 311 20.53 4.30 2.86
CA ILE A 311 21.27 4.01 1.65
C ILE A 311 21.66 5.34 1.02
N ASP A 312 22.96 5.63 1.01
CA ASP A 312 23.56 6.66 0.18
C ASP A 312 23.74 6.10 -1.25
N PRO A 313 22.98 6.56 -2.24
CA PRO A 313 23.03 6.06 -3.61
C PRO A 313 24.45 6.11 -4.21
N GLU A 314 25.23 7.13 -3.88
CA GLU A 314 26.59 7.30 -4.41
C GLU A 314 27.52 6.18 -3.91
N GLU A 315 27.40 5.77 -2.64
CA GLU A 315 28.15 4.62 -2.07
C GLU A 315 27.90 3.31 -2.84
N PHE A 316 26.78 3.23 -3.58
CA PHE A 316 26.39 2.06 -4.36
C PHE A 316 26.50 2.28 -5.87
N GLY A 317 27.12 3.37 -6.32
CA GLY A 317 27.31 3.69 -7.74
C GLY A 317 26.01 4.06 -8.46
N LEU A 318 25.02 4.56 -7.70
CA LEU A 318 23.80 5.13 -8.24
C LEU A 318 24.00 6.65 -8.34
N GLY A 319 23.94 7.20 -9.55
CA GLY A 319 24.01 8.65 -9.74
C GLY A 319 22.74 9.35 -9.23
N VAL A 320 22.87 10.59 -8.78
CA VAL A 320 21.74 11.44 -8.39
C VAL A 320 21.16 12.08 -9.64
N GLU A 321 20.07 11.52 -10.16
CA GLU A 321 19.39 12.12 -11.30
C GLU A 321 18.46 13.26 -10.82
N ASN A 322 19.01 14.47 -10.67
CA ASN A 322 18.20 15.67 -10.45
C ASN A 322 17.48 16.05 -11.76
N ARG A 323 16.44 15.30 -12.13
CA ARG A 323 15.62 15.58 -13.31
C ARG A 323 14.49 16.52 -12.94
N GLU A 324 14.10 17.36 -13.88
CA GLU A 324 12.87 18.14 -13.76
C GLU A 324 11.66 17.21 -13.53
N MET A 325 10.76 17.67 -12.67
CA MET A 325 9.55 16.97 -12.28
C MET A 325 8.35 17.88 -12.50
N PHE A 326 7.31 17.33 -13.09
CA PHE A 326 6.04 18.02 -13.31
C PHE A 326 4.94 17.20 -12.64
N ALA A 327 4.10 17.86 -11.84
CA ALA A 327 2.97 17.21 -11.19
C ALA A 327 1.91 16.83 -12.24
N ARG A 328 1.97 15.59 -12.74
CA ARG A 328 1.07 15.08 -13.78
C ARG A 328 0.49 13.73 -13.35
N GLY A 329 -0.82 13.71 -13.16
CA GLY A 329 -1.55 12.58 -12.59
C GLY A 329 -2.33 11.78 -13.63
N TRP A 330 -3.27 10.99 -13.13
CA TRP A 330 -4.21 10.20 -13.93
C TRP A 330 -5.64 10.35 -13.41
N SER A 331 -6.58 10.26 -14.34
CA SER A 331 -8.02 10.21 -14.07
C SER A 331 -8.51 8.76 -13.95
N TYR A 332 -9.80 8.56 -13.66
CA TYR A 332 -10.40 7.21 -13.61
C TYR A 332 -10.57 6.64 -15.02
N THR A 333 -11.12 7.45 -15.92
CA THR A 333 -11.22 7.23 -17.36
C THR A 333 -10.56 8.42 -18.09
N PRO A 334 -9.75 8.21 -19.14
CA PRO A 334 -9.10 9.32 -19.82
C PRO A 334 -10.11 10.20 -20.58
N LYS A 335 -9.77 11.48 -20.71
CA LYS A 335 -10.61 12.46 -21.42
C LYS A 335 -10.88 12.03 -22.86
N GLY A 336 -12.14 12.11 -23.28
CA GLY A 336 -12.55 11.78 -24.65
C GLY A 336 -12.55 10.28 -24.96
N LYS A 337 -12.49 9.42 -23.93
CA LYS A 337 -12.62 7.96 -24.08
C LYS A 337 -14.00 7.43 -23.71
N GLY A 338 -15.04 8.27 -23.75
CA GLY A 338 -16.43 7.85 -23.49
C GLY A 338 -16.75 7.62 -22.01
N GLY A 339 -15.89 8.14 -21.10
CA GLY A 339 -16.14 8.18 -19.67
C GLY A 339 -17.09 9.31 -19.26
N THR A 340 -17.51 9.32 -18.00
CA THR A 340 -18.26 10.45 -17.44
C THR A 340 -17.34 11.65 -17.16
N PRO A 341 -17.83 12.90 -17.15
CA PRO A 341 -17.01 14.06 -16.79
C PRO A 341 -16.31 13.92 -15.43
N HIS A 342 -16.96 13.25 -14.47
CA HIS A 342 -16.36 12.94 -13.18
C HIS A 342 -15.20 11.93 -13.30
N GLY A 343 -15.35 10.92 -14.16
CA GLY A 343 -14.31 9.95 -14.44
C GLY A 343 -13.07 10.55 -15.12
N GLU A 344 -13.23 11.64 -15.88
CA GLU A 344 -12.15 12.36 -16.57
C GLU A 344 -11.31 13.25 -15.65
N GLN A 345 -11.76 13.50 -14.42
CA GLN A 345 -11.01 14.30 -13.45
C GLN A 345 -9.78 13.53 -12.95
N VAL A 346 -8.64 14.22 -12.89
CA VAL A 346 -7.40 13.69 -12.31
C VAL A 346 -7.47 13.76 -10.78
N ILE A 347 -7.24 12.62 -10.14
CA ILE A 347 -7.52 12.41 -8.71
C ILE A 347 -6.44 11.56 -8.05
N GLY A 348 -6.33 11.63 -6.72
CA GLY A 348 -5.28 10.97 -5.97
C GLY A 348 -5.34 9.45 -6.04
N SER A 349 -6.53 8.86 -5.92
CA SER A 349 -6.71 7.41 -6.02
C SER A 349 -6.28 6.85 -7.38
N MET A 350 -6.44 7.59 -8.46
CA MET A 350 -6.03 7.16 -9.80
C MET A 350 -4.57 7.50 -10.10
N THR A 351 -4.04 8.56 -9.50
CA THR A 351 -2.62 8.86 -9.61
C THR A 351 -1.75 7.82 -8.89
N THR A 352 -2.16 7.39 -7.70
CA THR A 352 -1.52 6.25 -7.02
C THR A 352 -1.60 4.97 -7.88
N SER A 353 -2.73 4.75 -8.57
CA SER A 353 -2.91 3.64 -9.53
C SER A 353 -1.89 3.71 -10.68
N GLY A 354 -1.72 4.88 -11.30
CA GLY A 354 -0.78 5.07 -12.41
C GLY A 354 0.69 4.86 -12.01
N VAL A 355 1.09 5.36 -10.83
CA VAL A 355 2.43 5.12 -10.27
C VAL A 355 2.66 3.62 -10.04
N ALA A 356 1.75 2.96 -9.32
CA ALA A 356 1.86 1.53 -9.03
C ALA A 356 1.91 0.71 -10.33
N ALA A 357 1.02 1.02 -11.29
CA ALA A 357 0.95 0.34 -12.58
C ALA A 357 2.26 0.43 -13.38
N LEU A 358 2.80 1.63 -13.54
CA LEU A 358 4.04 1.84 -14.30
C LEU A 358 5.25 1.19 -13.61
N VAL A 359 5.32 1.22 -12.28
CA VAL A 359 6.40 0.55 -11.53
C VAL A 359 6.32 -0.97 -11.71
N ILE A 360 5.12 -1.56 -11.62
CA ILE A 360 4.92 -3.00 -11.85
C ILE A 360 5.30 -3.37 -13.29
N CYS A 361 4.82 -2.61 -14.28
CA CYS A 361 5.16 -2.82 -15.68
C CYS A 361 6.69 -2.70 -15.90
N LYS A 362 7.36 -1.70 -15.32
CA LYS A 362 8.82 -1.56 -15.37
C LYS A 362 9.52 -2.78 -14.80
N ALA A 363 9.17 -3.20 -13.59
CA ALA A 363 9.74 -4.37 -12.95
C ALA A 363 9.53 -5.64 -13.79
N ALA A 364 8.40 -5.71 -14.50
CA ALA A 364 8.11 -6.82 -15.38
C ALA A 364 8.90 -6.79 -16.69
N LEU A 365 8.99 -5.62 -17.31
CA LEU A 365 9.60 -5.39 -18.63
C LEU A 365 11.12 -5.38 -18.61
N GLU A 366 11.77 -5.09 -17.48
CA GLU A 366 13.23 -5.20 -17.35
C GLU A 366 13.77 -6.60 -17.70
N TYR A 367 12.93 -7.63 -17.65
CA TYR A 367 13.27 -9.00 -18.08
C TYR A 367 13.15 -9.22 -19.60
N TYR A 368 12.64 -8.24 -20.35
CA TYR A 368 12.43 -8.26 -21.79
C TYR A 368 13.14 -7.05 -22.44
N PRO A 369 14.49 -7.08 -22.56
CA PRO A 369 15.30 -5.90 -22.86
C PRO A 369 14.94 -5.21 -24.19
N GLY A 370 14.52 -5.97 -25.21
CA GLY A 370 14.07 -5.42 -26.49
C GLY A 370 12.85 -4.52 -26.35
N ALA A 371 11.80 -4.99 -25.65
CA ALA A 371 10.60 -4.19 -25.39
C ALA A 371 10.86 -3.03 -24.43
N TRP A 372 11.70 -3.24 -23.41
CA TRP A 372 12.01 -2.24 -22.40
C TRP A 372 12.76 -1.03 -22.95
N LYS A 373 13.75 -1.23 -23.83
CA LYS A 373 14.61 -0.17 -24.36
C LYS A 373 13.83 1.01 -24.95
N GLY A 374 12.76 0.73 -25.72
CA GLY A 374 11.93 1.76 -26.36
C GLY A 374 11.00 2.53 -25.42
N MET A 375 10.69 1.99 -24.25
CA MET A 375 9.73 2.59 -23.30
C MET A 375 10.39 3.18 -22.05
N LYS A 376 11.64 2.78 -21.75
CA LYS A 376 12.37 3.14 -20.52
C LYS A 376 12.26 4.61 -20.14
N LYS A 377 12.58 5.53 -21.06
CA LYS A 377 12.56 6.98 -20.79
C LYS A 377 11.15 7.47 -20.42
N LYS A 378 10.13 7.05 -21.17
CA LYS A 378 8.74 7.51 -20.98
C LYS A 378 8.12 6.92 -19.71
N VAL A 379 8.34 5.63 -19.45
CA VAL A 379 7.86 4.96 -18.23
C VAL A 379 8.51 5.57 -17.00
N ASN A 380 9.83 5.77 -16.99
CA ASN A 380 10.52 6.40 -15.87
C ASN A 380 10.03 7.85 -15.64
N LYS A 381 9.80 8.63 -16.70
CA LYS A 381 9.21 9.98 -16.57
C LYS A 381 7.79 9.91 -15.98
N GLY A 382 6.96 8.98 -16.45
CA GLY A 382 5.61 8.78 -15.93
C GLY A 382 5.60 8.49 -14.44
N ILE A 383 6.42 7.55 -13.96
CA ILE A 383 6.54 7.23 -12.53
C ILE A 383 6.97 8.48 -11.73
N ARG A 384 7.98 9.21 -12.21
CA ARG A 384 8.49 10.41 -11.53
C ARG A 384 7.44 11.50 -11.43
N ASP A 385 6.76 11.81 -12.53
CA ASP A 385 5.74 12.87 -12.56
C ASP A 385 4.47 12.48 -11.80
N GLY A 386 4.15 11.18 -11.74
CA GLY A 386 3.09 10.67 -10.87
C GLY A 386 3.41 10.86 -9.39
N ALA A 387 4.64 10.53 -8.97
CA ALA A 387 5.11 10.81 -7.62
C ALA A 387 5.13 12.32 -7.33
N ALA A 388 5.54 13.14 -8.31
CA ALA A 388 5.49 14.60 -8.23
C ALA A 388 4.06 15.11 -7.97
N TRP A 389 3.07 14.54 -8.67
CA TRP A 389 1.67 14.90 -8.48
C TRP A 389 1.17 14.54 -7.08
N LEU A 390 1.54 13.35 -6.57
CA LEU A 390 1.18 12.92 -5.22
C LEU A 390 1.83 13.80 -4.14
N ALA A 391 3.07 14.24 -4.35
CA ALA A 391 3.75 15.16 -3.45
C ALA A 391 3.12 16.55 -3.48
N HIS A 392 2.76 17.05 -4.66
CA HIS A 392 2.17 18.39 -4.84
C HIS A 392 0.75 18.50 -4.29
N ASN A 393 -0.06 17.46 -4.48
CA ASN A 393 -1.46 17.41 -4.07
C ASN A 393 -1.64 16.54 -2.81
N PHE A 394 -0.59 16.39 -2.00
CA PHE A 394 -0.59 15.44 -0.90
C PHE A 394 -1.73 15.70 0.09
N SER A 395 -2.38 14.63 0.55
CA SER A 395 -3.30 14.70 1.68
C SER A 395 -3.30 13.38 2.43
N ALA A 396 -3.23 13.45 3.77
CA ALA A 396 -3.45 12.30 4.64
C ALA A 396 -4.92 12.16 5.07
N THR A 397 -5.77 13.17 4.84
CA THR A 397 -7.11 13.29 5.42
C THR A 397 -8.23 13.39 4.38
N ALA A 398 -7.90 13.44 3.10
CA ALA A 398 -8.83 13.41 1.99
C ALA A 398 -8.21 12.71 0.78
N ASN A 399 -9.05 12.24 -0.15
CA ASN A 399 -8.64 11.84 -1.48
C ASN A 399 -8.51 13.09 -2.37
N PRO A 400 -7.32 13.47 -2.82
CA PRO A 400 -7.12 14.66 -3.65
C PRO A 400 -8.04 14.67 -4.88
N GLY A 401 -8.81 15.75 -5.03
CA GLY A 401 -9.83 15.89 -6.07
C GLY A 401 -11.22 15.33 -5.74
N LEU A 402 -11.36 14.48 -4.71
CA LEU A 402 -12.62 13.81 -4.34
C LEU A 402 -13.06 13.98 -2.87
N GLY A 403 -12.24 14.62 -2.01
CA GLY A 403 -12.59 14.83 -0.61
C GLY A 403 -12.71 13.51 0.15
N SER A 404 -13.83 13.27 0.82
CA SER A 404 -14.05 12.04 1.60
C SER A 404 -14.39 10.80 0.76
N GLN A 405 -14.63 10.94 -0.55
CA GLN A 405 -14.98 9.80 -1.39
C GLN A 405 -13.77 8.91 -1.66
N HIS A 406 -13.92 7.60 -1.48
CA HIS A 406 -12.85 6.61 -1.63
C HIS A 406 -11.61 6.91 -0.77
N TYR A 407 -11.80 7.53 0.39
CA TYR A 407 -10.68 8.04 1.18
C TYR A 407 -9.73 6.93 1.64
N TYR A 408 -10.26 5.87 2.26
CA TYR A 408 -9.42 4.75 2.71
C TYR A 408 -8.84 3.93 1.55
N TYR A 409 -9.58 3.85 0.44
CA TYR A 409 -9.07 3.27 -0.80
C TYR A 409 -7.88 4.06 -1.35
N TYR A 410 -7.96 5.40 -1.33
CA TYR A 410 -6.87 6.28 -1.71
C TYR A 410 -5.66 6.11 -0.80
N LEU A 411 -5.84 6.09 0.53
CA LEU A 411 -4.72 5.86 1.45
C LEU A 411 -4.04 4.52 1.17
N TYR A 412 -4.80 3.44 0.97
CA TYR A 412 -4.21 2.17 0.55
C TYR A 412 -3.53 2.24 -0.84
N GLY A 413 -4.03 3.08 -1.75
CA GLY A 413 -3.31 3.46 -2.98
C GLY A 413 -1.98 4.17 -2.70
N LEU A 414 -1.97 5.11 -1.75
CA LEU A 414 -0.79 5.88 -1.36
C LEU A 414 0.30 4.97 -0.79
N GLU A 415 -0.08 3.99 0.05
CA GLU A 415 0.82 2.95 0.55
C GLU A 415 1.42 2.14 -0.60
N ARG A 416 0.60 1.66 -1.54
CA ARG A 416 1.07 0.94 -2.73
C ARG A 416 2.06 1.77 -3.55
N ALA A 417 1.73 3.03 -3.81
CA ALA A 417 2.56 3.93 -4.58
C ALA A 417 3.91 4.19 -3.90
N GLY A 418 3.92 4.50 -2.60
CA GLY A 418 5.13 4.71 -1.81
C GLY A 418 6.01 3.45 -1.77
N VAL A 419 5.43 2.31 -1.39
CA VAL A 419 6.15 1.03 -1.27
C VAL A 419 6.71 0.55 -2.61
N LEU A 420 5.92 0.57 -3.69
CA LEU A 420 6.40 0.11 -5.00
C LEU A 420 7.45 1.05 -5.58
N SER A 421 7.26 2.36 -5.43
CA SER A 421 8.22 3.36 -5.93
C SER A 421 9.49 3.45 -5.09
N CYS A 422 9.50 2.80 -3.92
CA CYS A 422 10.55 2.88 -2.90
C CYS A 422 10.73 4.31 -2.34
N CYS A 423 9.68 5.13 -2.39
CA CYS A 423 9.68 6.46 -1.79
C CYS A 423 9.18 6.36 -0.34
N GLU A 424 10.04 6.60 0.64
CA GLU A 424 9.58 6.83 2.03
C GLU A 424 9.03 8.24 2.21
N MET A 425 9.53 9.21 1.44
CA MET A 425 9.05 10.59 1.41
C MET A 425 8.48 10.93 0.01
N LEU A 426 7.33 11.57 -0.04
CA LEU A 426 6.78 12.18 -1.25
C LEU A 426 6.97 13.69 -1.15
N GLY A 427 8.02 14.21 -1.77
CA GLY A 427 8.47 15.58 -1.50
C GLY A 427 8.87 15.73 -0.03
N THR A 428 8.15 16.56 0.72
CA THR A 428 8.36 16.77 2.16
C THR A 428 7.47 15.90 3.05
N HIS A 429 6.61 15.07 2.47
CA HIS A 429 5.61 14.30 3.22
C HIS A 429 6.09 12.90 3.57
N ASP A 430 6.06 12.56 4.86
CA ASP A 430 6.18 11.18 5.34
C ASP A 430 4.80 10.53 5.22
N TRP A 431 4.50 10.04 4.02
CA TRP A 431 3.18 9.55 3.66
C TRP A 431 2.67 8.46 4.60
N TYR A 432 3.58 7.66 5.19
CA TYR A 432 3.19 6.58 6.09
C TYR A 432 2.82 7.13 7.46
N THR A 433 3.70 7.95 8.06
CA THR A 433 3.46 8.51 9.39
C THR A 433 2.24 9.41 9.39
N GLU A 434 2.11 10.29 8.40
CA GLU A 434 0.95 11.19 8.26
C GLU A 434 -0.35 10.40 8.03
N GLY A 435 -0.34 9.42 7.12
CA GLY A 435 -1.51 8.59 6.85
C GLY A 435 -1.90 7.65 8.00
N ALA A 436 -0.92 7.08 8.71
CA ALA A 436 -1.17 6.20 9.86
C ALA A 436 -1.77 6.98 11.02
N ASN A 437 -1.27 8.19 11.31
CA ASN A 437 -1.88 9.06 12.31
C ASN A 437 -3.32 9.45 11.96
N ALA A 438 -3.61 9.76 10.69
CA ALA A 438 -4.97 10.05 10.24
C ALA A 438 -5.91 8.84 10.40
N ILE A 439 -5.48 7.64 9.99
CA ILE A 439 -6.25 6.40 10.15
C ILE A 439 -6.49 6.08 11.63
N LEU A 440 -5.44 6.13 12.46
CA LEU A 440 -5.56 5.83 13.89
C LEU A 440 -6.42 6.86 14.64
N GLY A 441 -6.52 8.09 14.13
CA GLY A 441 -7.39 9.14 14.66
C GLY A 441 -8.88 8.94 14.32
N SER A 442 -9.22 8.10 13.35
CA SER A 442 -10.59 7.89 12.87
C SER A 442 -11.17 6.50 13.15
N GLN A 443 -10.45 5.63 13.88
CA GLN A 443 -10.94 4.31 14.25
C GLN A 443 -12.12 4.43 15.24
N LEU A 444 -13.19 3.67 15.00
CA LEU A 444 -14.35 3.59 15.88
C LEU A 444 -14.06 2.70 17.09
N ALA A 445 -14.86 2.85 18.15
CA ALA A 445 -14.71 2.10 19.39
C ALA A 445 -14.79 0.57 19.20
N ASP A 446 -15.54 0.11 18.19
CA ASP A 446 -15.70 -1.30 17.84
C ASP A 446 -14.52 -1.87 17.03
N GLY A 447 -13.53 -1.05 16.69
CA GLY A 447 -12.35 -1.43 15.91
C GLY A 447 -12.46 -1.22 14.41
N SER A 448 -13.63 -0.86 13.90
CA SER A 448 -13.85 -0.60 12.47
C SER A 448 -13.54 0.84 12.06
N TRP A 449 -13.55 1.09 10.76
CA TRP A 449 -13.54 2.43 10.19
C TRP A 449 -14.87 2.74 9.50
N PRO A 450 -15.35 4.00 9.59
CA PRO A 450 -16.69 4.36 9.16
C PRO A 450 -16.89 4.18 7.64
N THR A 451 -18.12 3.89 7.25
CA THR A 451 -18.60 3.98 5.87
C THR A 451 -18.37 5.39 5.32
N ASP A 452 -17.89 5.48 4.07
CA ASP A 452 -17.84 6.74 3.33
C ASP A 452 -18.93 6.78 2.25
N ARG A 453 -18.94 7.82 1.39
CA ARG A 453 -19.97 7.99 0.36
C ARG A 453 -19.95 6.91 -0.73
N PHE A 454 -18.97 6.01 -0.73
CA PHE A 454 -18.80 4.96 -1.74
C PHE A 454 -18.63 3.57 -1.12
N SER A 455 -17.75 3.44 -0.13
CA SER A 455 -17.34 2.17 0.47
C SER A 455 -17.94 1.99 1.86
N GLY A 456 -18.48 0.79 2.13
CA GLY A 456 -18.95 0.43 3.46
C GLY A 456 -17.81 0.15 4.45
N ALA A 457 -18.15 0.12 5.75
CA ALA A 457 -17.21 -0.08 6.85
C ALA A 457 -16.34 -1.34 6.69
N THR A 458 -16.86 -2.41 6.09
CA THR A 458 -16.11 -3.66 5.87
C THR A 458 -14.93 -3.45 4.93
N ALA A 459 -15.14 -2.79 3.78
CA ALA A 459 -14.07 -2.50 2.84
C ALA A 459 -13.08 -1.48 3.44
N ASN A 460 -13.58 -0.44 4.11
CA ASN A 460 -12.76 0.59 4.73
C ASN A 460 -11.85 0.04 5.82
N THR A 461 -12.37 -0.84 6.67
CA THR A 461 -11.59 -1.54 7.71
C THR A 461 -10.50 -2.40 7.07
N CYS A 462 -10.79 -3.09 5.96
CA CYS A 462 -9.77 -3.84 5.22
C CYS A 462 -8.67 -2.93 4.67
N PHE A 463 -9.01 -1.79 4.06
CA PHE A 463 -8.02 -0.84 3.55
C PHE A 463 -7.15 -0.25 4.66
N CYS A 464 -7.71 0.03 5.83
CA CYS A 464 -6.96 0.52 6.99
C CYS A 464 -5.96 -0.51 7.51
N ILE A 465 -6.37 -1.78 7.66
CA ILE A 465 -5.45 -2.88 8.01
C ILE A 465 -4.29 -2.96 7.00
N LEU A 466 -4.63 -2.91 5.70
CA LEU A 466 -3.64 -3.02 4.64
C LEU A 466 -2.65 -1.85 4.62
N PHE A 467 -3.13 -0.63 4.86
CA PHE A 467 -2.27 0.56 5.00
C PHE A 467 -1.34 0.44 6.21
N LEU A 468 -1.90 0.22 7.40
CA LEU A 468 -1.15 0.22 8.65
C LEU A 468 -0.07 -0.88 8.66
N LYS A 469 -0.33 -2.03 8.03
CA LYS A 469 0.64 -3.13 7.87
C LYS A 469 1.63 -2.97 6.72
N ARG A 470 1.58 -1.88 5.94
CA ARG A 470 2.35 -1.73 4.67
C ARG A 470 2.23 -3.02 3.83
N ALA A 471 0.98 -3.43 3.59
CA ALA A 471 0.66 -4.77 3.12
C ALA A 471 1.16 -5.09 1.71
N THR A 472 1.52 -4.08 0.92
CA THR A 472 2.03 -4.28 -0.43
C THR A 472 3.35 -5.03 -0.40
N THR A 473 3.44 -6.17 -1.11
CA THR A 473 4.69 -6.93 -1.22
C THR A 473 5.72 -6.05 -1.95
N PRO A 474 6.79 -5.57 -1.27
CA PRO A 474 7.72 -4.63 -1.87
C PRO A 474 8.57 -5.28 -2.96
N LEU A 475 8.93 -4.49 -3.98
CA LEU A 475 9.95 -4.88 -4.96
C LEU A 475 11.37 -4.83 -4.34
N ILE A 476 11.58 -3.85 -3.45
CA ILE A 476 12.82 -3.59 -2.72
C ILE A 476 12.45 -3.29 -1.27
N GLY A 477 13.20 -3.85 -0.32
CA GLY A 477 12.94 -3.72 1.10
C GLY A 477 12.15 -4.88 1.69
N ASN A 478 11.51 -4.59 2.83
CA ASN A 478 10.72 -5.49 3.65
C ASN A 478 9.59 -4.64 4.25
N PRO A 479 8.35 -5.14 4.37
CA PRO A 479 7.24 -4.36 4.94
C PRO A 479 7.50 -3.65 6.27
N ASN A 480 8.53 -4.07 7.03
CA ASN A 480 8.84 -3.59 8.38
C ASN A 480 10.20 -2.89 8.49
N ASP A 481 10.98 -2.81 7.41
CA ASP A 481 12.28 -2.14 7.41
C ASP A 481 12.19 -0.88 6.55
N ARG A 482 12.41 0.30 7.15
CA ARG A 482 12.54 1.55 6.39
C ARG A 482 13.88 1.54 5.67
N ILE A 483 13.86 1.54 4.34
CA ILE A 483 15.05 1.83 3.54
C ILE A 483 14.91 3.27 3.08
N ILE A 484 15.65 4.16 3.73
CA ILE A 484 15.68 5.57 3.37
C ILE A 484 16.77 5.78 2.31
N TRP A 485 16.35 6.21 1.13
CA TRP A 485 17.24 6.60 0.03
C TRP A 485 17.52 8.09 0.16
N THR A 486 18.71 8.47 0.61
CA THR A 486 19.07 9.89 0.73
C THR A 486 19.69 10.39 -0.57
N GLY A 487 19.18 11.47 -1.15
CA GLY A 487 19.97 12.23 -2.12
C GLY A 487 21.23 12.81 -1.46
N THR A 488 22.19 13.27 -2.26
CA THR A 488 23.30 14.10 -1.78
C THR A 488 22.74 15.29 -1.00
N GLY A 489 22.75 15.23 0.33
CA GLY A 489 22.22 16.31 1.18
C GLY A 489 21.76 15.96 2.60
N LEU A 490 21.60 14.68 2.98
CA LEU A 490 21.28 14.30 4.37
C LEU A 490 22.48 13.78 5.17
N LYS A 491 23.71 14.07 4.71
CA LYS A 491 24.89 14.08 5.59
C LYS A 491 25.04 15.51 6.15
N LYS A 492 24.31 15.82 7.22
CA LYS A 492 24.73 16.83 8.19
C LYS A 492 24.98 16.11 9.52
N GLY A 493 26.24 15.78 9.77
CA GLY A 493 26.85 16.01 11.08
C GLY A 493 27.11 14.68 11.77
N LYS A 494 28.28 14.54 12.38
CA LYS A 494 28.71 13.36 13.14
C LYS A 494 28.09 13.34 14.52
#